data_AF-M9LPE6-F1
#
_entry.id   AF-M9LPE6-F1
#
_cell.length_a   1.000
_cell.length_b   1.000
_cell.length_c   1.000
_cell.angle_alpha   90.00
_cell.angle_beta   90.00
_cell.angle_gamma   90.00
#
_symmetry.space_group_name_H-M   'P 1'
#
loop_
_entity.id
_entity.type
_entity.pdbx_description
1 polymer ?
#
loop_
_entity_poly.entity_id
_entity_poly.type
_entity_poly.pdbx_seq_one_letter_code
_entity_poly.pdbx_strand_id
1 'polypeptide(L)'
;MWCDNCLLLFPLRSGAMVWNVFIAAYNLAGSILLFQKGQFLFFNYPEYQIYGGIGMAVMAICILTTVGMANNSYMFMRLCFFVWPLILIVVAVRAGFMMFQLDRQQTKIVWECNNGGQLWGTQGENTGSTDTMPSGLCSAGFHSLYIAFVFSLLIDFGLQVYAYFMCWRFKKRIEHYYALATKENNIYNF
;
A
#
# COMPACT_ATOMS: atom_id res chain seq x y z
N MET A 1 4.97 30.96 10.79
CA MET A 1 6.23 30.20 10.70
C MET A 1 6.00 28.87 11.41
N TRP A 2 5.73 27.79 10.66
CA TRP A 2 5.73 26.44 11.23
C TRP A 2 7.14 25.89 11.01
N CYS A 3 7.75 25.36 12.07
CA CYS A 3 9.13 24.89 12.08
C CYS A 3 9.43 23.92 10.92
N ASP A 4 10.52 24.20 10.18
CA ASP A 4 10.99 23.42 9.04
C ASP A 4 11.22 21.93 9.34
N ASN A 5 11.37 21.56 10.63
CA ASN A 5 11.54 20.18 11.12
C ASN A 5 10.46 19.62 12.07
N CYS A 6 9.40 20.37 12.42
CA CYS A 6 8.38 19.82 13.36
C CYS A 6 7.61 18.65 12.73
N LEU A 7 7.45 17.51 13.42
CA LEU A 7 6.76 16.28 12.95
C LEU A 7 7.43 15.54 11.77
N LEU A 8 8.69 15.81 11.47
CA LEU A 8 9.46 14.99 10.54
C LEU A 8 10.24 13.91 11.30
N LEU A 9 9.91 12.64 11.06
CA LEU A 9 10.72 11.52 11.52
C LEU A 9 12.04 11.40 10.72
N PHE A 10 12.05 11.92 9.48
CA PHE A 10 13.16 11.83 8.53
C PHE A 10 13.37 13.14 7.75
N PRO A 11 14.57 13.39 7.17
CA PRO A 11 14.84 14.59 6.38
C PRO A 11 13.84 14.74 5.20
N LEU A 12 13.29 15.94 5.03
CA LEU A 12 12.08 16.17 4.21
C LEU A 12 12.14 15.63 2.76
N ARG A 13 13.31 15.68 2.11
CA ARG A 13 13.46 15.26 0.70
C ARG A 13 13.88 13.79 0.62
N SER A 14 15.09 13.47 1.07
CA SER A 14 15.62 12.11 0.97
C SER A 14 14.86 11.11 1.83
N GLY A 15 14.40 11.53 3.02
CA GLY A 15 13.60 10.70 3.91
C GLY A 15 12.23 10.36 3.33
N ALA A 16 11.56 11.34 2.71
CA ALA A 16 10.29 11.10 2.05
C ALA A 16 10.44 10.20 0.81
N MET A 17 11.54 10.30 0.07
CA MET A 17 11.84 9.37 -1.04
C MET A 17 12.02 7.94 -0.55
N VAL A 18 12.89 7.74 0.45
CA VAL A 18 13.14 6.40 1.03
C VAL A 18 11.84 5.81 1.58
N TRP A 19 11.01 6.62 2.23
CA TRP A 19 9.71 6.17 2.74
C TRP A 19 8.76 5.71 1.64
N ASN A 20 8.64 6.48 0.55
CA ASN A 20 7.80 6.08 -0.58
C ASN A 20 8.35 4.82 -1.28
N VAL A 21 9.67 4.68 -1.40
CA VAL A 21 10.29 3.46 -1.94
C VAL A 21 10.02 2.26 -1.04
N PHE A 22 10.08 2.44 0.28
CA PHE A 22 9.75 1.39 1.25
C PHE A 22 8.29 0.93 1.11
N ILE A 23 7.34 1.88 1.05
CA ILE A 23 5.91 1.56 0.84
C ILE A 23 5.68 0.89 -0.51
N ALA A 24 6.37 1.35 -1.56
CA ALA A 24 6.29 0.74 -2.89
C ALA A 24 6.75 -0.72 -2.88
N ALA A 25 7.89 -1.01 -2.22
CA ALA A 25 8.41 -2.37 -2.08
C ALA A 25 7.47 -3.25 -1.24
N TYR A 26 6.94 -2.71 -0.14
CA TYR A 26 5.99 -3.41 0.72
C TYR A 26 4.70 -3.78 -0.03
N ASN A 27 4.10 -2.82 -0.74
CA ASN A 27 2.88 -3.05 -1.51
C ASN A 27 3.12 -3.95 -2.73
N LEU A 28 4.30 -3.90 -3.34
CA LEU A 28 4.69 -4.83 -4.40
C LEU A 28 4.77 -6.26 -3.87
N ALA A 29 5.45 -6.49 -2.75
CA ALA A 29 5.57 -7.80 -2.13
C ALA A 29 4.19 -8.35 -1.72
N GLY A 30 3.34 -7.51 -1.10
CA GLY A 30 1.97 -7.88 -0.75
C GLY A 30 1.10 -8.21 -1.97
N SER A 31 1.24 -7.46 -3.07
CA SER A 31 0.50 -7.71 -4.31
C SER A 31 0.93 -9.01 -4.98
N ILE A 32 2.24 -9.30 -5.04
CA ILE A 32 2.77 -10.55 -5.56
C ILE A 32 2.24 -11.75 -4.75
N LEU A 33 2.24 -11.64 -3.42
CA LEU A 33 1.69 -12.67 -2.54
C LEU A 33 0.20 -12.90 -2.82
N LEU A 34 -0.59 -11.83 -2.98
CA LEU A 34 -2.01 -11.94 -3.32
C LEU A 34 -2.24 -12.54 -4.71
N PHE A 35 -1.38 -12.28 -5.69
CA PHE A 35 -1.53 -12.89 -7.02
C PHE A 35 -1.16 -14.37 -7.04
N GLN A 36 -0.16 -14.80 -6.28
CA GLN A 36 0.29 -16.19 -6.26
C GLN A 36 -0.51 -17.08 -5.29
N LYS A 37 -0.78 -16.57 -4.09
CA LYS A 37 -1.39 -17.34 -2.98
C LYS A 37 -2.73 -16.78 -2.51
N GLY A 38 -3.25 -15.74 -3.17
CA GLY A 38 -4.55 -15.15 -2.80
C GLY A 38 -5.74 -16.09 -2.98
N GLN A 39 -5.62 -17.13 -3.81
CA GLN A 39 -6.66 -18.15 -4.00
C GLN A 39 -6.95 -18.96 -2.71
N PHE A 40 -5.94 -19.15 -1.84
CA PHE A 40 -6.09 -19.85 -0.56
C PHE A 40 -6.71 -18.95 0.54
N LEU A 41 -6.67 -17.63 0.35
CA LEU A 41 -7.18 -16.67 1.34
C LEU A 41 -8.56 -16.13 0.94
N PHE A 42 -8.84 -16.03 -0.36
CA PHE A 42 -10.09 -15.50 -0.90
C PHE A 42 -10.66 -16.46 -1.95
N PHE A 43 -11.79 -17.07 -1.61
CA PHE A 43 -12.37 -18.19 -2.35
C PHE A 43 -13.26 -17.78 -3.54
N ASN A 44 -13.50 -16.48 -3.73
CA ASN A 44 -14.32 -15.95 -4.80
C ASN A 44 -13.44 -15.30 -5.87
N TYR A 45 -13.50 -15.82 -7.10
CA TYR A 45 -12.93 -15.14 -8.25
C TYR A 45 -13.81 -13.95 -8.68
N PRO A 46 -13.27 -12.75 -8.99
CA PRO A 46 -11.87 -12.33 -9.06
C PRO A 46 -11.38 -11.45 -7.87
N GLU A 47 -11.82 -11.71 -6.63
CA GLU A 47 -11.59 -10.80 -5.49
C GLU A 47 -10.11 -10.56 -5.17
N TYR A 48 -9.29 -11.62 -5.10
CA TYR A 48 -7.86 -11.51 -4.77
C TYR A 48 -7.06 -10.73 -5.84
N GLN A 49 -7.48 -10.79 -7.11
CA GLN A 49 -6.85 -10.04 -8.20
C GLN A 49 -7.14 -8.53 -8.07
N ILE A 50 -8.35 -8.17 -7.65
CA ILE A 50 -8.72 -6.77 -7.39
C ILE A 50 -7.91 -6.23 -6.21
N TYR A 51 -7.79 -6.99 -5.12
CA TYR A 51 -7.00 -6.57 -3.96
C TYR A 51 -5.50 -6.39 -4.28
N GLY A 52 -4.92 -7.30 -5.06
CA GLY A 52 -3.55 -7.18 -5.58
C GLY A 52 -3.39 -6.00 -6.54
N GLY A 53 -4.37 -5.77 -7.43
CA GLY A 53 -4.38 -4.63 -8.36
C GLY A 53 -4.38 -3.28 -7.66
N ILE A 54 -5.13 -3.15 -6.56
CA ILE A 54 -5.10 -1.93 -5.72
C ILE A 54 -3.72 -1.74 -5.09
N GLY A 55 -3.06 -2.80 -4.62
CA GLY A 55 -1.69 -2.71 -4.08
C GLY A 55 -0.68 -2.24 -5.13
N MET A 56 -0.82 -2.68 -6.38
CA MET A 56 -0.02 -2.19 -7.50
C MET A 56 -0.27 -0.70 -7.81
N ALA A 57 -1.51 -0.23 -7.66
CA ALA A 57 -1.84 1.19 -7.83
C ALA A 57 -1.15 2.05 -6.76
N VAL A 58 -1.13 1.61 -5.49
CA VAL A 58 -0.41 2.27 -4.40
C VAL A 58 1.10 2.35 -4.71
N MET A 59 1.68 1.25 -5.18
CA MET A 59 3.08 1.19 -5.60
C MET A 59 3.39 2.20 -6.72
N ALA A 60 2.53 2.28 -7.75
CA ALA A 60 2.70 3.24 -8.84
C ALA A 60 2.70 4.69 -8.33
N ILE A 61 1.79 5.05 -7.42
CA ILE A 61 1.71 6.42 -6.87
C ILE A 61 2.89 6.74 -5.96
N CYS A 62 3.39 5.78 -5.21
CA CYS A 62 4.60 5.98 -4.41
C CYS A 62 5.82 6.26 -5.30
N ILE A 63 5.94 5.57 -6.43
CA ILE A 63 7.00 5.84 -7.43
C ILE A 63 6.81 7.22 -8.06
N LEU A 64 5.59 7.58 -8.47
CA LEU A 64 5.31 8.92 -8.99
C LEU A 64 5.67 9.99 -7.94
N THR A 65 5.25 9.82 -6.69
CA THR A 65 5.59 10.78 -5.62
C THR A 65 7.13 10.88 -5.44
N THR A 66 7.85 9.76 -5.55
CA THR A 66 9.32 9.73 -5.50
C THR A 66 9.96 10.49 -6.65
N VAL A 67 9.52 10.27 -7.89
CA VAL A 67 10.00 10.99 -9.08
C VAL A 67 9.69 12.49 -8.98
N GLY A 68 8.51 12.85 -8.46
CA GLY A 68 8.14 14.24 -8.22
C GLY A 68 9.06 14.95 -7.23
N MET A 69 9.44 14.27 -6.15
CA MET A 69 10.39 14.78 -5.17
C MET A 69 11.83 14.80 -5.72
N ALA A 70 12.19 13.87 -6.61
CA ALA A 70 13.52 13.81 -7.21
C ALA A 70 13.75 15.04 -8.10
N ASN A 71 12.77 15.35 -8.95
CA ASN A 71 12.84 16.44 -9.91
C ASN A 71 12.42 17.81 -9.35
N ASN A 72 12.03 17.90 -8.07
CA ASN A 72 11.46 19.11 -7.45
C ASN A 72 10.32 19.73 -8.28
N SER A 73 9.51 18.91 -8.96
CA SER A 73 8.48 19.40 -9.90
C SER A 73 7.20 19.81 -9.18
N TYR A 74 6.81 21.08 -9.30
CA TYR A 74 5.58 21.61 -8.71
C TYR A 74 4.32 20.96 -9.30
N MET A 75 4.26 20.82 -10.62
CA MET A 75 3.14 20.19 -11.33
C MET A 75 2.92 18.75 -10.85
N PHE A 76 4.01 17.97 -10.73
CA PHE A 76 3.92 16.57 -10.34
C PHE A 76 3.49 16.40 -8.88
N MET A 77 3.99 17.26 -7.99
CA MET A 77 3.60 17.20 -6.59
C MET A 77 2.14 17.64 -6.37
N ARG A 78 1.62 18.55 -7.20
CA ARG A 78 0.20 18.91 -7.19
C ARG A 78 -0.69 17.75 -7.64
N LEU A 79 -0.28 17.00 -8.67
CA LEU A 79 -0.97 15.79 -9.12
C LEU A 79 -0.99 14.74 -8.01
N CYS A 80 0.17 14.42 -7.43
CA CYS A 80 0.28 13.44 -6.35
C CYS A 80 -0.61 13.82 -5.17
N PHE A 81 -0.59 15.09 -4.74
CA PHE A 81 -1.44 15.57 -3.66
C PHE A 81 -2.94 15.39 -3.90
N PHE A 82 -3.39 15.49 -5.16
CA PHE A 82 -4.79 15.24 -5.53
C PHE A 82 -5.15 13.75 -5.57
N VAL A 83 -4.22 12.90 -6.03
CA VAL A 83 -4.42 11.46 -6.18
C VAL A 83 -4.35 10.71 -4.84
N TRP A 84 -3.48 11.14 -3.93
CA TRP A 84 -3.28 10.51 -2.61
C TRP A 84 -4.56 10.30 -1.79
N PRO A 85 -5.45 11.30 -1.57
CA PRO A 85 -6.65 11.10 -0.76
C PRO A 85 -7.63 10.10 -1.38
N LEU A 86 -7.77 10.06 -2.71
CA LEU A 86 -8.59 9.06 -3.39
C LEU A 86 -8.08 7.64 -3.11
N ILE A 87 -6.76 7.49 -3.11
CA ILE A 87 -6.11 6.18 -2.94
C ILE A 87 -6.14 5.73 -1.49
N LEU A 88 -5.99 6.64 -0.53
CA LEU A 88 -6.19 6.34 0.89
C LEU A 88 -7.60 5.82 1.16
N ILE A 89 -8.63 6.40 0.53
CA ILE A 89 -10.01 5.93 0.67
C ILE A 89 -10.14 4.51 0.08
N VAL A 90 -9.62 4.28 -1.13
CA VAL A 90 -9.67 2.96 -1.78
C VAL A 90 -8.93 1.91 -0.96
N VAL A 91 -7.79 2.25 -0.36
CA VAL A 91 -7.02 1.33 0.50
C VAL A 91 -7.74 1.04 1.80
N ALA A 92 -8.40 2.03 2.41
CA ALA A 92 -9.20 1.82 3.62
C ALA A 92 -10.38 0.88 3.34
N VAL A 93 -11.09 1.09 2.22
CA VAL A 93 -12.18 0.22 1.76
C VAL A 93 -11.67 -1.19 1.48
N ARG A 94 -10.54 -1.32 0.76
CA ARG A 94 -9.87 -2.61 0.50
C ARG A 94 -9.59 -3.35 1.80
N ALA A 95 -8.93 -2.70 2.76
CA ALA A 95 -8.59 -3.32 4.04
C ALA A 95 -9.86 -3.79 4.78
N GLY A 96 -10.93 -2.98 4.79
CA GLY A 96 -12.22 -3.34 5.37
C GLY A 96 -12.83 -4.61 4.75
N PHE A 97 -12.91 -4.67 3.43
CA PHE A 97 -13.45 -5.85 2.73
C PHE A 97 -12.58 -7.10 2.92
N MET A 98 -11.26 -6.96 2.90
CA MET A 98 -10.34 -8.08 3.13
C MET A 98 -10.51 -8.66 4.54
N MET A 99 -10.61 -7.81 5.57
CA MET A 99 -10.85 -8.27 6.94
C MET A 99 -12.20 -8.99 7.07
N PHE A 100 -13.26 -8.43 6.48
CA PHE A 100 -14.59 -9.02 6.53
C PHE A 100 -14.66 -10.39 5.84
N GLN A 101 -14.08 -10.52 4.64
CA GLN A 101 -14.09 -11.80 3.92
C GLN A 101 -13.23 -12.85 4.62
N LEU A 102 -12.09 -12.45 5.20
CA LEU A 102 -11.21 -13.36 5.93
C LEU A 102 -11.91 -13.97 7.15
N ASP A 103 -12.64 -13.16 7.92
CA ASP A 103 -13.41 -13.63 9.09
C ASP A 103 -14.58 -14.54 8.69
N ARG A 104 -15.29 -14.18 7.61
CA ARG A 104 -16.42 -14.97 7.09
C ARG A 104 -15.99 -16.34 6.56
N GLN A 105 -14.77 -16.47 6.02
CA GLN A 105 -14.29 -17.69 5.37
C GLN A 105 -13.36 -18.55 6.25
N GLN A 106 -13.32 -18.27 7.55
CA GLN A 106 -12.49 -18.98 8.54
C GLN A 106 -12.61 -20.51 8.48
N THR A 107 -13.83 -21.03 8.33
CA THR A 107 -14.09 -22.49 8.33
C THR A 107 -13.51 -23.18 7.10
N LYS A 108 -13.46 -22.48 5.96
CA LYS A 108 -12.88 -23.01 4.73
C LYS A 108 -11.36 -23.07 4.81
N ILE A 109 -10.73 -22.04 5.37
CA ILE A 109 -9.28 -21.99 5.58
C ILE A 109 -8.82 -23.10 6.54
N VAL A 110 -9.56 -23.31 7.63
CA VAL A 110 -9.27 -24.42 8.56
C VAL A 110 -9.41 -25.77 7.87
N TRP A 111 -10.40 -25.92 6.97
CA TRP A 111 -10.55 -27.14 6.17
C TRP A 111 -9.37 -27.35 5.22
N GLU A 112 -8.91 -26.33 4.50
CA GLU A 112 -7.74 -26.45 3.60
C GLU A 112 -6.50 -26.91 4.37
N CYS A 113 -6.26 -26.36 5.56
CA CYS A 113 -5.14 -26.76 6.41
C CYS A 113 -5.25 -28.20 6.94
N ASN A 114 -6.45 -28.66 7.26
CA ASN A 114 -6.67 -30.03 7.72
C ASN A 114 -6.58 -31.07 6.59
N ASN A 115 -6.67 -30.65 5.32
CA ASN A 115 -6.60 -31.52 4.14
C ASN A 115 -5.29 -31.32 3.37
N GLY A 116 -4.18 -31.03 4.07
CA GLY A 116 -2.85 -30.96 3.47
C GLY A 116 -2.57 -29.72 2.63
N GLY A 117 -3.34 -28.64 2.82
CA GLY A 117 -3.18 -27.39 2.09
C GLY A 117 -3.76 -27.41 0.67
N GLN A 118 -4.76 -28.27 0.43
CA GLN A 118 -5.49 -28.34 -0.83
C GLN A 118 -6.50 -27.18 -0.94
N LEU A 119 -6.62 -26.60 -2.13
CA LEU A 119 -7.57 -25.54 -2.42
C LEU A 119 -9.02 -26.03 -2.24
N TRP A 120 -9.85 -25.25 -1.56
CA TRP A 120 -11.26 -25.56 -1.31
C TRP A 120 -12.08 -25.42 -2.60
N GLY A 121 -12.81 -26.47 -2.96
CA GLY A 121 -13.71 -26.48 -4.12
C GLY A 121 -13.13 -27.06 -5.41
N THR A 122 -11.86 -27.47 -5.44
CA THR A 122 -11.38 -28.41 -6.46
C THR A 122 -11.74 -29.83 -6.03
N GLN A 123 -12.48 -30.55 -6.89
CA GLN A 123 -12.70 -31.99 -6.72
C GLN A 123 -11.34 -32.65 -6.53
N GLY A 124 -11.17 -33.38 -5.44
CA GLY A 124 -10.01 -34.25 -5.27
C GLY A 124 -9.89 -35.16 -6.49
N GLU A 125 -8.64 -35.45 -6.86
CA GLU A 125 -8.22 -36.31 -7.99
C GLU A 125 -8.10 -35.59 -9.35
N ASN A 126 -6.85 -35.45 -9.83
CA ASN A 126 -6.44 -35.25 -11.24
C ASN A 126 -6.35 -33.86 -11.88
N THR A 127 -5.95 -32.81 -11.15
CA THR A 127 -5.25 -31.70 -11.82
C THR A 127 -4.04 -31.27 -11.00
N GLY A 128 -2.85 -31.47 -11.58
CA GLY A 128 -1.54 -31.21 -10.99
C GLY A 128 -1.22 -29.74 -10.78
N SER A 129 -2.03 -29.03 -9.99
CA SER A 129 -1.60 -27.79 -9.35
C SER A 129 -0.74 -28.17 -8.14
N THR A 130 0.58 -28.10 -8.31
CA THR A 130 1.59 -28.23 -7.23
C THR A 130 1.52 -27.12 -6.19
N ASP A 131 0.58 -26.19 -6.32
CA ASP A 131 0.35 -25.14 -5.35
C ASP A 131 -0.37 -25.72 -4.13
N THR A 132 0.42 -25.98 -3.09
CA THR A 132 -0.08 -26.22 -1.74
C THR A 132 -0.01 -24.93 -0.94
N MET A 133 -0.89 -24.83 0.05
CA MET A 133 -0.79 -23.78 1.07
C MET A 133 0.54 -23.96 1.84
N PRO A 134 1.30 -22.88 2.10
CA PRO A 134 2.55 -22.99 2.85
C PRO A 134 2.30 -23.57 4.24
N SER A 135 3.04 -24.62 4.61
CA SER A 135 2.90 -25.33 5.88
C SER A 135 3.02 -24.42 7.12
N GLY A 136 3.75 -23.31 6.99
CA GLY A 136 3.86 -22.28 8.03
C GLY A 136 2.53 -21.59 8.36
N LEU A 137 1.64 -21.39 7.37
CA LEU A 137 0.32 -20.79 7.64
C LEU A 137 -0.60 -21.77 8.39
N CYS A 138 -0.50 -23.07 8.10
CA CYS A 138 -1.33 -24.08 8.76
C CYS A 138 -0.82 -24.47 10.15
N SER A 139 0.49 -24.37 10.40
CA SER A 139 1.09 -24.60 11.72
C SER A 139 0.78 -23.47 12.72
N ALA A 140 0.74 -22.21 12.27
CA ALA A 140 0.53 -21.05 13.13
C ALA A 140 -0.93 -20.83 13.59
N GLY A 141 -1.90 -21.48 12.93
CA GLY A 141 -3.33 -21.37 13.23
C GLY A 141 -4.00 -20.09 12.71
N PHE A 142 -5.31 -20.19 12.41
CA PHE A 142 -6.10 -19.11 11.81
C PHE A 142 -6.10 -17.82 12.64
N HIS A 143 -6.16 -17.93 13.97
CA HIS A 143 -6.22 -16.77 14.84
C HIS A 143 -4.95 -15.91 14.80
N SER A 144 -3.77 -16.54 14.76
CA SER A 144 -2.48 -15.85 14.65
C SER A 144 -2.33 -15.18 13.28
N LEU A 145 -2.73 -15.89 12.22
CA LEU A 145 -2.71 -15.38 10.86
C LEU A 145 -3.63 -14.17 10.68
N TYR A 146 -4.86 -14.25 11.20
CA TYR A 146 -5.82 -13.15 11.16
C TYR A 146 -5.27 -11.89 11.84
N ILE A 147 -4.72 -12.02 13.05
CA ILE A 147 -4.14 -10.90 13.79
C ILE A 147 -2.96 -10.30 13.01
N ALA A 148 -2.01 -11.13 12.56
CA ALA A 148 -0.87 -10.65 11.79
C ALA A 148 -1.31 -9.92 10.51
N PHE A 149 -2.32 -10.44 9.82
CA PHE A 149 -2.86 -9.84 8.60
C PHE A 149 -3.52 -8.48 8.89
N VAL A 150 -4.40 -8.39 9.89
CA VAL A 150 -5.05 -7.14 10.31
C VAL A 150 -4.03 -6.09 10.73
N PHE A 151 -3.06 -6.45 11.57
CA PHE A 151 -2.00 -5.53 12.00
C PHE A 151 -1.17 -5.04 10.83
N SER A 152 -0.83 -5.91 9.88
CA SER A 152 -0.06 -5.52 8.70
C SER A 152 -0.82 -4.52 7.82
N LEU A 153 -2.13 -4.68 7.64
CA LEU A 153 -2.98 -3.72 6.92
C LEU A 153 -3.12 -2.37 7.65
N LEU A 154 -3.24 -2.38 8.98
CA LEU A 154 -3.31 -1.15 9.78
C LEU A 154 -2.00 -0.36 9.73
N ILE A 155 -0.87 -1.06 9.83
CA ILE A 155 0.45 -0.44 9.70
C ILE A 155 0.61 0.13 8.29
N ASP A 156 0.30 -0.64 7.24
CA ASP A 156 0.34 -0.16 5.84
C ASP A 156 -0.46 1.13 5.65
N PHE A 157 -1.71 1.17 6.16
CA PHE A 157 -2.52 2.38 6.11
C PHE A 157 -1.87 3.55 6.86
N GLY A 158 -1.33 3.33 8.06
CA GLY A 158 -0.61 4.35 8.81
C GLY A 158 0.62 4.89 8.06
N LEU A 159 1.39 4.01 7.43
CA LEU A 159 2.55 4.38 6.62
C LEU A 159 2.14 5.25 5.42
N GLN A 160 1.01 4.93 4.77
CA GLN A 160 0.47 5.68 3.64
C GLN A 160 -0.06 7.06 4.05
N VAL A 161 -0.75 7.17 5.20
CA VAL A 161 -1.18 8.47 5.75
C VAL A 161 0.03 9.36 6.02
N TYR A 162 1.12 8.80 6.57
CA TYR A 162 2.36 9.54 6.77
C TYR A 162 3.05 9.93 5.46
N ALA A 163 2.99 9.09 4.42
CA ALA A 163 3.49 9.43 3.09
C ALA A 163 2.73 10.61 2.46
N TYR A 164 1.40 10.64 2.62
CA TYR A 164 0.57 11.77 2.20
C TYR A 164 0.93 13.06 2.96
N PHE A 165 1.15 12.98 4.27
CA PHE A 165 1.62 14.12 5.07
C PHE A 165 2.95 14.69 4.54
N MET A 166 3.91 13.81 4.20
CA MET A 166 5.19 14.24 3.62
C MET A 166 5.02 14.87 2.23
N CYS A 167 4.15 14.33 1.39
CA CYS A 167 3.81 14.89 0.07
C CYS A 167 3.23 16.31 0.20
N TRP A 168 2.25 16.49 1.09
CA TRP A 168 1.66 17.80 1.38
C TRP A 168 2.71 18.82 1.83
N ARG A 169 3.58 18.41 2.76
CA ARG A 169 4.62 19.29 3.30
C ARG A 169 5.64 19.69 2.24
N PHE A 170 6.09 18.75 1.42
CA PHE A 170 7.02 19.03 0.33
C PHE A 170 6.40 19.99 -0.70
N LYS A 171 5.11 19.81 -1.02
CA LYS A 171 4.36 20.73 -1.86
C LYS A 171 4.34 22.14 -1.29
N LYS A 172 4.02 22.31 0.00
CA LYS A 172 3.96 23.63 0.67
C LYS A 172 5.32 24.34 0.67
N ARG A 173 6.40 23.58 0.86
CA ARG A 173 7.77 24.12 0.75
C ARG A 173 8.06 24.65 -0.66
N ILE A 174 7.71 23.87 -1.68
CA ILE A 174 7.89 24.28 -3.08
C ILE A 174 7.05 25.53 -3.40
N GLU A 175 5.78 25.57 -2.99
CA GLU A 175 4.90 26.74 -3.18
C GLU A 175 5.54 28.02 -2.61
N HIS A 176 6.17 27.92 -1.45
CA HIS A 176 6.84 29.06 -0.82
C HIS A 176 8.05 29.55 -1.63
N TYR A 177 8.91 28.64 -2.11
CA TYR A 177 10.04 29.01 -2.96
C TYR A 177 9.62 29.61 -4.31
N TYR A 178 8.58 29.07 -4.94
CA TYR A 178 8.03 29.65 -6.16
C TYR A 178 7.48 31.06 -5.91
N ALA A 179 6.74 31.28 -4.82
CA ALA A 179 6.21 32.60 -4.48
C ALA A 179 7.33 33.64 -4.22
N LEU A 180 8.43 33.24 -3.58
CA LEU A 180 9.61 34.08 -3.38
C LEU A 180 10.29 34.44 -4.71
N ALA A 181 10.54 33.44 -5.56
CA ALA A 181 11.17 33.66 -6.88
C ALA A 181 10.32 34.58 -7.79
N THR A 182 8.99 34.41 -7.79
CA THR A 182 8.09 35.30 -8.53
C THR A 182 8.11 36.73 -7.98
N LYS A 183 8.18 36.89 -6.65
CA LYS A 183 8.27 38.21 -6.01
C LYS A 183 9.58 38.92 -6.36
N GLU A 184 10.71 38.22 -6.36
CA GLU A 184 12.03 38.77 -6.73
C GLU A 184 12.11 39.15 -8.21
N ASN A 185 11.56 38.35 -9.13
CA ASN A 185 11.51 38.70 -10.56
C ASN A 185 10.70 39.99 -10.84
N ASN A 186 9.73 40.32 -9.99
CA ASN A 186 8.98 41.57 -10.10
C ASN A 186 9.69 42.78 -9.46
N ILE A 187 10.79 42.58 -8.73
CA ILE A 187 11.57 43.65 -8.08
C ILE A 187 12.69 44.17 -8.99
N TYR A 188 13.20 43.37 -9.94
CA TYR A 188 14.29 43.76 -10.84
C TYR A 188 13.84 44.20 -12.25
N ASN A 189 12.53 44.30 -12.50
CA ASN A 189 12.00 44.96 -13.69
C ASN A 189 11.88 46.48 -13.42
N PHE A 190 12.99 47.20 -13.53
CA PHE A 190 13.03 48.66 -13.70
C PHE A 190 13.49 49.00 -15.11
#